data_AF-A0A8S0VY48-F1
#
_entry.id   AF-A0A8S0VY48-F1
#
_cell.length_a   1.000
_cell.length_b   1.000
_cell.length_c   1.000
_cell.angle_alpha   90.00
_cell.angle_beta   90.00
_cell.angle_gamma   90.00
#
_symmetry.space_group_name_H-M   'P 1'
#
loop_
_entity.id
_entity.type
_entity.pdbx_description
1 polymer ?
#
loop_
_entity_poly.entity_id
_entity_poly.type
_entity_poly.pdbx_seq_one_letter_code
_entity_poly.pdbx_strand_id
1 'polypeptide(L)'
;MAYQLKVVLRNIEPTIWRRLRIPGNITFAQMHRVIQEAFGWLDYHLYHFDFGEVIVVAEDGEFPAEEMYGPSVQALPSGQTLIDDLFSRCDRCVYEYDFGDSWEHEILIEKRLKESRKYAVPACLDGARQRPPEDVGGAAGYERFLTTIRDSHNPEREELLLWAEKDTGGRLYDPEYFSVREVNRRLEHALLDGREQSLKLFLGKNGLTGPLRMGWSEPYVEMGGQAYSWERIGKLLSWLDEGYGITIKATKPQTRANGQRSQKNSRDQAKVGQNAREETSDEKTKRRDPMDLWLTIPEDKRELLLANCFCHRCHKIVRMVEYTVQKDAFGLGLLGKCSDCGGVVGRFVEL
;
A
#
# COMPACT_ATOMS: atom_id res chain seq x y z
N MET A 1 0.65 -20.63 15.66
CA MET A 1 -0.30 -19.99 16.63
C MET A 1 -1.32 -19.14 15.87
N ALA A 2 -2.19 -18.39 16.55
CA ALA A 2 -2.90 -17.24 15.97
C ALA A 2 -2.79 -16.04 16.93
N TYR A 3 -2.87 -14.81 16.42
CA TYR A 3 -2.67 -13.60 17.24
C TYR A 3 -3.88 -12.69 17.16
N GLN A 4 -4.25 -12.11 18.31
CA GLN A 4 -5.06 -10.89 18.37
C GLN A 4 -4.11 -9.72 18.59
N LEU A 5 -4.16 -8.75 17.69
CA LEU A 5 -3.29 -7.59 17.67
C LEU A 5 -4.12 -6.32 17.81
N LYS A 6 -3.54 -5.29 18.45
CA LYS A 6 -3.97 -3.91 18.29
C LYS A 6 -2.92 -3.18 17.47
N VAL A 7 -3.34 -2.58 16.36
CA VAL A 7 -2.49 -1.79 15.46
C VAL A 7 -2.91 -0.34 15.58
N VAL A 8 -1.99 0.53 15.97
CA VAL A 8 -2.23 1.94 16.30
C VAL A 8 -1.37 2.82 15.40
N LEU A 9 -1.99 3.72 14.64
CA LEU A 9 -1.25 4.73 13.87
C LEU A 9 -0.71 5.80 14.84
N ARG A 10 0.60 5.99 14.84
CA ARG A 10 1.31 6.88 15.79
C ARG A 10 1.22 8.33 15.35
N ASN A 11 1.53 9.23 16.29
CA ASN A 11 1.66 10.68 16.06
C ASN A 11 0.37 11.37 15.55
N ILE A 12 -0.81 10.75 15.75
CA ILE A 12 -2.12 11.32 15.40
C ILE A 12 -3.03 11.25 16.62
N GLU A 13 -3.70 12.36 16.91
CA GLU A 13 -4.74 12.45 17.93
C GLU A 13 -6.03 13.07 17.39
N PRO A 14 -7.22 12.51 17.69
CA PRO A 14 -7.48 11.24 18.39
C PRO A 14 -6.88 10.00 17.70
N THR A 15 -6.55 8.96 18.45
CA THR A 15 -5.88 7.78 17.87
C THR A 15 -6.68 7.07 16.76
N ILE A 16 -6.03 6.73 15.64
CA ILE A 16 -6.57 5.84 14.59
C ILE A 16 -6.04 4.43 14.83
N TRP A 17 -6.90 3.42 14.89
CA TRP A 17 -6.47 2.06 15.24
C TRP A 17 -7.38 0.96 14.72
N ARG A 18 -6.84 -0.26 14.66
CA ARG A 18 -7.54 -1.51 14.28
C ARG A 18 -7.19 -2.62 15.26
N ARG A 19 -8.15 -3.46 15.60
CA ARG A 19 -7.92 -4.71 16.31
C ARG A 19 -8.12 -5.87 15.36
N LEU A 20 -7.04 -6.63 15.13
CA LEU A 20 -7.00 -7.68 14.12
C LEU A 20 -6.82 -9.03 14.78
N ARG A 21 -7.34 -10.08 14.15
CA ARG A 21 -7.01 -11.47 14.42
C ARG A 21 -6.40 -12.07 13.18
N ILE A 22 -5.20 -12.63 13.32
CA ILE A 22 -4.44 -13.18 12.19
C ILE A 22 -3.89 -14.58 12.51
N PRO A 23 -3.75 -15.45 11.50
CA PRO A 23 -3.04 -16.71 11.64
C PRO A 23 -1.53 -16.48 11.83
N GLY A 24 -0.87 -17.30 12.66
CA GLY A 24 0.56 -17.14 13.00
C GLY A 24 1.54 -17.68 11.96
N ASN A 25 1.07 -18.50 11.03
CA ASN A 25 1.86 -19.15 9.99
C ASN A 25 1.94 -18.33 8.68
N ILE A 26 1.67 -17.02 8.74
CA ILE A 26 1.82 -16.13 7.59
C ILE A 26 3.18 -15.43 7.62
N THR A 27 3.63 -14.96 6.47
CA THR A 27 4.87 -14.18 6.34
C THR A 27 4.65 -12.71 6.73
N PHE A 28 5.72 -11.97 6.97
CA PHE A 28 5.63 -10.52 7.18
C PHE A 28 5.15 -9.76 5.92
N ALA A 29 5.42 -10.26 4.71
CA ALA A 29 4.83 -9.72 3.49
C ALA A 29 3.31 -9.96 3.40
N GLN A 30 2.81 -11.07 3.97
CA GLN A 30 1.37 -11.28 4.15
C GLN A 30 0.79 -10.38 5.24
N MET A 31 1.51 -10.18 6.34
CA MET A 31 1.13 -9.25 7.41
C MET A 31 1.02 -7.81 6.89
N HIS A 32 1.97 -7.37 6.08
CA HIS A 32 1.94 -6.08 5.38
C HIS A 32 0.62 -5.90 4.62
N ARG A 33 0.27 -6.84 3.74
CA ARG A 33 -1.03 -6.83 3.03
C ARG A 33 -2.22 -6.77 3.97
N VAL A 34 -2.19 -7.50 5.09
CA VAL A 34 -3.25 -7.44 6.10
C VAL A 34 -3.40 -6.04 6.71
N ILE A 35 -2.29 -5.35 7.00
CA ILE A 35 -2.32 -3.98 7.52
C ILE A 35 -2.83 -3.02 6.44
N GLN A 36 -2.35 -3.16 5.20
CA GLN A 36 -2.80 -2.37 4.04
C GLN A 36 -4.33 -2.48 3.88
N GLU A 37 -4.91 -3.68 3.90
CA GLU A 37 -6.37 -3.87 3.86
C GLU A 37 -7.09 -3.32 5.10
N ALA A 38 -6.49 -3.46 6.27
CA ALA A 38 -7.08 -3.03 7.53
C ALA A 38 -7.26 -1.51 7.61
N PHE A 39 -6.29 -0.77 7.10
CA PHE A 39 -6.31 0.69 7.08
C PHE A 39 -6.87 1.24 5.76
N GLY A 40 -6.82 0.47 4.67
CA GLY A 40 -7.24 0.88 3.33
C GLY A 40 -6.18 1.68 2.59
N TRP A 41 -4.92 1.41 2.86
CA TRP A 41 -3.78 1.91 2.10
C TRP A 41 -3.74 1.25 0.72
N LEU A 42 -3.00 1.84 -0.22
CA LEU A 42 -2.96 1.46 -1.64
C LEU A 42 -1.73 0.64 -2.02
N ASP A 43 -0.81 0.38 -1.08
CA ASP A 43 0.32 -0.53 -1.26
C ASP A 43 1.32 -0.10 -2.36
N TYR A 44 1.55 1.22 -2.52
CA TYR A 44 2.49 1.77 -3.50
C TYR A 44 3.88 2.13 -2.96
N HIS A 45 4.02 2.30 -1.65
CA HIS A 45 5.29 2.69 -1.04
C HIS A 45 6.00 1.53 -0.30
N LEU A 46 7.29 1.73 -0.03
CA LEU A 46 8.12 0.80 0.75
C LEU A 46 7.64 0.68 2.20
N TYR A 47 8.03 -0.42 2.85
CA TYR A 47 7.72 -0.68 4.26
C TYR A 47 8.81 -1.49 4.95
N HIS A 48 8.79 -1.47 6.29
CA HIS A 48 9.53 -2.42 7.12
C HIS A 48 8.83 -2.67 8.46
N PHE A 49 9.29 -3.70 9.19
CA PHE A 49 8.90 -3.96 10.57
C PHE A 49 10.12 -3.87 11.49
N ASP A 50 10.04 -3.06 12.54
CA ASP A 50 11.10 -2.83 13.53
C ASP A 50 10.78 -3.53 14.87
N PHE A 51 11.64 -4.47 15.26
CA PHE A 51 11.63 -5.16 16.56
C PHE A 51 12.77 -4.73 17.49
N GLY A 52 13.49 -3.66 17.16
CA GLY A 52 14.68 -3.15 17.83
C GLY A 52 15.95 -3.76 17.24
N GLU A 53 16.28 -4.99 17.63
CA GLU A 53 17.50 -5.68 17.15
C GLU A 53 17.30 -6.41 15.82
N VAL A 54 16.05 -6.59 15.40
CA VAL A 54 15.69 -7.27 14.16
C VAL A 54 14.78 -6.35 13.35
N ILE A 55 15.14 -6.11 12.09
CA ILE A 55 14.32 -5.39 11.12
C ILE A 55 13.88 -6.37 10.05
N VAL A 56 12.58 -6.44 9.77
CA VAL A 56 12.05 -7.22 8.66
C VAL A 56 11.74 -6.29 7.50
N VAL A 57 12.44 -6.45 6.38
CA VAL A 57 12.43 -5.54 5.22
C VAL A 57 11.75 -6.18 4.02
N ALA A 58 11.19 -5.36 3.12
CA ALA A 58 10.70 -5.82 1.82
C ALA A 58 11.84 -6.50 1.01
N GLU A 59 11.50 -7.52 0.21
CA GLU A 59 12.51 -8.32 -0.51
C GLU A 59 13.18 -7.58 -1.69
N ASP A 60 12.53 -6.53 -2.18
CA ASP A 60 12.88 -5.76 -3.37
C ASP A 60 13.43 -4.35 -3.07
N GLY A 61 13.51 -3.97 -1.78
CA GLY A 61 14.06 -2.68 -1.35
C GLY A 61 15.49 -2.80 -0.81
N GLU A 62 16.41 -1.99 -1.33
CA GLU A 62 17.69 -1.71 -0.66
C GLU A 62 17.42 -0.85 0.58
N PHE A 63 17.07 -1.48 1.71
CA PHE A 63 16.90 -0.79 2.98
C PHE A 63 18.24 -0.77 3.76
N PRO A 64 18.82 0.40 4.06
CA PRO A 64 20.13 0.50 4.71
C PRO A 64 20.04 0.28 6.24
N ALA A 65 19.60 -0.92 6.65
CA ALA A 65 19.32 -1.24 8.05
C ALA A 65 20.51 -0.97 8.98
N GLU A 66 21.72 -1.40 8.61
CA GLU A 66 22.92 -1.21 9.43
C GLU A 66 23.30 0.26 9.62
N GLU A 67 23.09 1.10 8.61
CA GLU A 67 23.38 2.54 8.70
C GLU A 67 22.39 3.27 9.59
N MET A 68 21.11 2.90 9.49
CA MET A 68 20.03 3.54 10.26
C MET A 68 19.97 3.05 11.71
N TYR A 69 20.10 1.75 11.94
CA TYR A 69 19.88 1.12 13.25
C TYR A 69 21.18 0.65 13.93
N GLY A 70 22.30 0.64 13.19
CA GLY A 70 23.61 0.23 13.69
C GLY A 70 24.03 -1.16 13.22
N PRO A 71 25.34 -1.49 13.33
CA PRO A 71 25.92 -2.70 12.74
C PRO A 71 25.51 -4.01 13.43
N SER A 72 24.83 -3.93 14.57
CA SER A 72 24.34 -5.10 15.31
C SER A 72 22.94 -5.53 14.90
N VAL A 73 22.26 -4.78 14.03
CA VAL A 73 20.89 -5.08 13.62
C VAL A 73 20.87 -6.24 12.63
N GLN A 74 19.89 -7.13 12.79
CA GLN A 74 19.65 -8.21 11.84
C GLN A 74 18.53 -7.83 10.87
N ALA A 75 18.84 -7.73 9.58
CA ALA A 75 17.82 -7.57 8.54
C ALA A 75 17.30 -8.94 8.06
N LEU A 76 15.98 -9.12 8.02
CA LEU A 76 15.32 -10.34 7.56
C LEU A 76 14.35 -10.04 6.41
N PRO A 77 14.24 -10.91 5.39
CA PRO A 77 13.30 -10.73 4.28
C PRO A 77 11.85 -11.01 4.69
N SER A 78 10.94 -10.08 4.38
CA SER A 78 9.53 -10.15 4.77
C SER A 78 8.76 -11.29 4.09
N GLY A 79 9.15 -11.68 2.86
CA GLY A 79 8.51 -12.75 2.10
C GLY A 79 8.83 -14.16 2.62
N GLN A 80 9.90 -14.31 3.40
CA GLN A 80 10.36 -15.62 3.91
C GLN A 80 10.22 -15.75 5.44
N THR A 81 10.19 -14.63 6.16
CA THR A 81 10.09 -14.63 7.63
C THR A 81 8.64 -14.79 8.06
N LEU A 82 8.34 -15.82 8.86
CA LEU A 82 7.00 -16.03 9.41
C LEU A 82 6.77 -15.12 10.61
N ILE A 83 5.53 -14.69 10.84
CA ILE A 83 5.23 -13.86 12.00
C ILE A 83 5.42 -14.65 13.31
N ASP A 84 5.16 -15.95 13.33
CA ASP A 84 5.40 -16.82 14.51
C ASP A 84 6.89 -16.80 14.93
N ASP A 85 7.81 -16.58 13.99
CA ASP A 85 9.25 -16.54 14.29
C ASP A 85 9.61 -15.36 15.19
N LEU A 86 8.82 -14.28 15.21
CA LEU A 86 9.06 -13.10 16.06
C LEU A 86 7.99 -12.91 17.13
N PHE A 87 6.70 -13.02 16.77
CA PHE A 87 5.56 -12.78 17.68
C PHE A 87 5.39 -13.83 18.77
N SER A 88 6.02 -15.00 18.64
CA SER A 88 6.07 -16.00 19.72
C SER A 88 6.88 -15.53 20.94
N ARG A 89 7.84 -14.60 20.74
CA ARG A 89 8.76 -14.11 21.79
C ARG A 89 8.72 -12.59 22.01
N CYS A 90 8.22 -11.82 21.05
CA CYS A 90 8.07 -10.37 21.15
C CYS A 90 6.58 -10.01 21.29
N ASP A 91 6.25 -9.07 22.17
CA ASP A 91 4.86 -8.60 22.38
C ASP A 91 4.50 -7.38 21.52
N ARG A 92 5.49 -6.75 20.88
CA ARG A 92 5.31 -5.52 20.09
C ARG A 92 6.35 -5.38 18.98
N CYS A 93 5.98 -4.63 17.95
CA CYS A 93 6.88 -4.07 16.93
C CYS A 93 6.27 -2.80 16.34
N VAL A 94 7.06 -2.06 15.55
CA VAL A 94 6.58 -0.94 14.73
C VAL A 94 6.57 -1.38 13.27
N TYR A 95 5.53 -1.02 12.53
CA TYR A 95 5.45 -1.16 11.07
C TYR A 95 5.43 0.24 10.46
N GLU A 96 6.46 0.59 9.70
CA GLU A 96 6.50 1.85 8.95
C GLU A 96 6.12 1.57 7.50
N TYR A 97 5.17 2.33 7.00
CA TYR A 97 4.76 2.35 5.59
C TYR A 97 5.00 3.74 5.04
N ASP A 98 5.47 3.81 3.80
CA ASP A 98 5.83 5.05 3.12
C ASP A 98 6.97 5.78 3.82
N PHE A 99 8.20 5.61 3.34
CA PHE A 99 9.38 6.30 3.90
C PHE A 99 9.42 7.80 3.55
N GLY A 100 8.50 8.25 2.69
CA GLY A 100 8.21 9.65 2.45
C GLY A 100 7.33 10.24 3.54
N ASP A 101 6.15 9.69 3.80
CA ASP A 101 5.25 10.24 4.84
C ASP A 101 5.51 9.72 6.25
N SER A 102 6.26 8.63 6.39
CA SER A 102 6.59 7.91 7.63
C SER A 102 5.35 7.49 8.43
N TRP A 103 4.45 6.72 7.82
CA TRP A 103 3.27 6.18 8.50
C TRP A 103 3.63 5.01 9.41
N GLU A 104 3.90 5.34 10.68
CA GLU A 104 4.21 4.35 11.69
C GLU A 104 2.98 3.78 12.38
N HIS A 105 2.91 2.46 12.41
CA HIS A 105 1.89 1.69 13.10
C HIS A 105 2.54 0.89 14.23
N GLU A 106 2.19 1.21 15.48
CA GLU A 106 2.55 0.37 16.62
C GLU A 106 1.66 -0.87 16.63
N ILE A 107 2.28 -2.06 16.60
CA ILE A 107 1.60 -3.35 16.66
C ILE A 107 1.83 -3.95 18.03
N LEU A 108 0.74 -4.19 18.76
CA LEU A 108 0.75 -4.78 20.09
C LEU A 108 0.01 -6.12 20.08
N ILE A 109 0.64 -7.17 20.60
CA ILE A 109 -0.01 -8.48 20.77
C ILE A 109 -0.88 -8.43 22.03
N GLU A 110 -2.20 -8.39 21.84
CA GLU A 110 -3.16 -8.45 22.95
C GLU A 110 -3.38 -9.90 23.43
N LYS A 111 -3.41 -10.87 22.50
CA LYS A 111 -3.61 -12.30 22.84
C LYS A 111 -2.88 -13.23 21.88
N ARG A 112 -2.29 -14.30 22.43
CA ARG A 112 -1.81 -15.47 21.68
C ARG A 112 -2.84 -16.59 21.80
N LEU A 113 -3.38 -17.01 20.68
CA LEU A 113 -4.47 -17.98 20.58
C LEU A 113 -3.96 -19.32 20.05
N LYS A 114 -4.60 -20.40 20.49
CA LYS A 114 -4.39 -21.71 19.88
C LYS A 114 -4.83 -21.66 18.42
N GLU A 115 -4.03 -22.27 17.57
CA GLU A 115 -4.32 -22.33 16.14
C GLU A 115 -5.63 -23.07 15.86
N SER A 116 -6.39 -22.57 14.90
CA SER A 116 -7.69 -23.11 14.55
C SER A 116 -8.02 -22.77 13.11
N ARG A 117 -8.69 -23.69 12.39
CA ARG A 117 -9.24 -23.39 11.05
C ARG A 117 -10.16 -22.17 11.06
N LYS A 118 -10.78 -21.84 12.20
CA LYS A 118 -11.59 -20.64 12.38
C LYS A 118 -10.81 -19.33 12.24
N TYR A 119 -9.48 -19.38 12.35
CA TYR A 119 -8.57 -18.23 12.32
C TYR A 119 -7.70 -18.22 11.05
N ALA A 120 -8.00 -19.06 10.07
CA ALA A 120 -7.25 -19.14 8.81
C ALA A 120 -7.38 -17.89 7.93
N VAL A 121 -8.46 -17.12 8.12
CA VAL A 121 -8.69 -15.84 7.44
C VAL A 121 -8.51 -14.70 8.45
N PRO A 122 -7.71 -13.67 8.14
CA PRO A 122 -7.59 -12.47 8.94
C PRO A 122 -8.96 -11.82 9.17
N ALA A 123 -9.17 -11.25 10.35
CA ALA A 123 -10.40 -10.53 10.65
C ALA A 123 -10.13 -9.30 11.49
N CYS A 124 -10.76 -8.19 11.13
CA CYS A 124 -10.91 -7.02 11.97
C CYS A 124 -12.03 -7.28 12.98
N LEU A 125 -11.71 -7.16 14.26
CA LEU A 125 -12.64 -7.35 15.37
C LEU A 125 -13.23 -6.01 15.82
N ASP A 126 -12.47 -4.92 15.69
CA ASP A 126 -12.83 -3.60 16.17
C ASP A 126 -11.87 -2.54 15.59
N GLY A 127 -12.18 -1.25 15.77
CA GLY A 127 -11.32 -0.15 15.35
C GLY A 127 -12.01 1.20 15.44
N ALA A 128 -11.29 2.26 15.10
CA ALA A 128 -11.84 3.60 15.04
C ALA A 128 -11.12 4.47 14.00
N ARG A 129 -11.88 5.42 13.44
CA ARG A 129 -11.43 6.50 12.55
C ARG A 129 -10.91 6.06 11.18
N GLN A 130 -11.03 6.96 10.21
CA GLN A 130 -10.52 6.81 8.86
C GLN A 130 -9.01 7.07 8.87
N ARG A 131 -8.24 6.35 8.04
CA ARG A 131 -6.82 6.67 7.84
C ARG A 131 -6.63 8.07 7.24
N PRO A 132 -5.47 8.71 7.40
CA PRO A 132 -5.08 9.84 6.56
C PRO A 132 -5.19 9.50 5.06
N PRO A 133 -5.55 10.45 4.16
CA PRO A 133 -5.38 10.27 2.71
C PRO A 133 -3.94 9.85 2.35
N GLU A 134 -3.75 9.11 1.25
CA GLU A 134 -2.41 8.80 0.73
C GLU A 134 -1.71 10.10 0.35
N ASP A 135 -0.38 10.15 0.48
CA ASP A 135 0.44 11.30 0.09
C ASP A 135 0.04 12.65 0.75
N VAL A 136 -0.66 12.61 1.89
CA VAL A 136 -1.12 13.84 2.56
C VAL A 136 0.04 14.60 3.23
N GLY A 137 1.25 14.03 3.29
CA GLY A 137 2.44 14.65 3.85
C GLY A 137 2.69 14.26 5.30
N GLY A 138 2.43 13.01 5.66
CA GLY A 138 2.59 12.44 6.99
C GLY A 138 1.69 13.08 8.05
N ALA A 139 1.98 12.85 9.33
CA ALA A 139 1.11 13.29 10.42
C ALA A 139 0.87 14.82 10.43
N ALA A 140 1.91 15.62 10.16
CA ALA A 140 1.80 17.07 10.08
C ALA A 140 0.97 17.52 8.87
N GLY A 141 1.10 16.84 7.73
CA GLY A 141 0.27 17.07 6.55
C GLY A 141 -1.20 16.74 6.81
N TYR A 142 -1.46 15.63 7.49
CA TYR A 142 -2.80 15.24 7.89
C TYR A 142 -3.45 16.25 8.85
N GLU A 143 -2.72 16.77 9.83
CA GLU A 143 -3.24 17.80 10.74
C GLU A 143 -3.64 19.09 9.98
N ARG A 144 -2.81 19.53 9.03
CA ARG A 144 -3.14 20.66 8.15
C ARG A 144 -4.38 20.36 7.32
N PHE A 145 -4.43 19.19 6.68
CA PHE A 145 -5.59 18.73 5.91
C PHE A 145 -6.87 18.79 6.75
N LEU A 146 -6.86 18.21 7.96
CA LEU A 146 -8.01 18.24 8.88
C LEU A 146 -8.43 19.66 9.25
N THR A 147 -7.46 20.55 9.49
CA THR A 147 -7.73 21.96 9.80
C THR A 147 -8.41 22.66 8.63
N THR A 148 -7.88 22.48 7.42
CA THR A 148 -8.41 23.08 6.19
C THR A 148 -9.81 22.60 5.88
N ILE A 149 -10.08 21.29 5.93
CA ILE A 149 -11.41 20.76 5.58
C ILE A 149 -12.51 21.11 6.60
N ARG A 150 -12.12 21.43 7.84
CA ARG A 150 -13.03 21.88 8.91
C ARG A 150 -13.44 23.34 8.76
N ASP A 151 -12.59 24.17 8.17
CA ASP A 151 -12.90 25.58 7.92
C ASP A 151 -13.71 25.73 6.63
N SER A 152 -15.02 25.95 6.77
CA SER A 152 -15.94 26.12 5.63
C SER A 152 -15.63 27.35 4.76
N HIS A 153 -14.80 28.28 5.21
CA HIS A 153 -14.41 29.48 4.46
C HIS A 153 -13.02 29.38 3.83
N ASN A 154 -12.30 28.30 4.09
CA ASN A 154 -10.98 28.12 3.51
C ASN A 154 -11.11 27.85 1.99
N PRO A 155 -10.44 28.64 1.13
CA PRO A 155 -10.57 28.51 -0.32
C PRO A 155 -10.06 27.16 -0.86
N GLU A 156 -9.17 26.46 -0.15
CA GLU A 156 -8.60 25.17 -0.56
C GLU A 156 -9.47 23.97 -0.15
N ARG A 157 -10.52 24.20 0.66
CA ARG A 157 -11.34 23.13 1.26
C ARG A 157 -11.96 22.20 0.22
N GLU A 158 -12.59 22.76 -0.81
CA GLU A 158 -13.31 21.98 -1.82
C GLU A 158 -12.37 21.11 -2.65
N GLU A 159 -11.20 21.66 -3.01
CA GLU A 159 -10.17 20.95 -3.75
C GLU A 159 -9.61 19.77 -2.95
N LEU A 160 -9.27 19.98 -1.67
CA LEU A 160 -8.75 18.92 -0.80
C LEU A 160 -9.78 17.83 -0.53
N LEU A 161 -11.07 18.17 -0.36
CA LEU A 161 -12.13 17.18 -0.21
C LEU A 161 -12.32 16.35 -1.49
N LEU A 162 -12.27 16.97 -2.66
CA LEU A 162 -12.36 16.28 -3.94
C LEU A 162 -11.15 15.36 -4.18
N TRP A 163 -9.97 15.78 -3.77
CA TRP A 163 -8.77 14.95 -3.82
C TRP A 163 -8.91 13.73 -2.90
N ALA A 164 -9.29 13.92 -1.63
CA ALA A 164 -9.50 12.83 -0.67
C ALA A 164 -10.68 11.90 -1.03
N GLU A 165 -11.67 12.38 -1.79
CA GLU A 165 -12.78 11.57 -2.29
C GLU A 165 -12.31 10.47 -3.25
N LYS A 166 -11.26 10.73 -4.06
CA LYS A 166 -10.65 9.71 -4.93
C LYS A 166 -10.14 8.52 -4.12
N ASP A 167 -9.49 8.83 -2.99
CA ASP A 167 -8.92 7.87 -2.05
C ASP A 167 -9.94 7.00 -1.32
N THR A 168 -11.14 7.54 -1.12
CA THR A 168 -12.23 6.86 -0.40
C THR A 168 -13.23 6.17 -1.32
N GLY A 169 -12.92 6.10 -2.63
CA GLY A 169 -13.77 5.47 -3.64
C GLY A 169 -15.06 6.24 -3.94
N GLY A 170 -15.01 7.58 -3.90
CA GLY A 170 -16.15 8.44 -4.20
C GLY A 170 -17.03 8.78 -2.99
N ARG A 171 -16.51 8.60 -1.77
CA ARG A 171 -17.21 8.99 -0.55
C ARG A 171 -16.66 10.32 -0.06
N LEU A 172 -17.50 11.16 0.55
CA LEU A 172 -16.97 12.34 1.23
C LEU A 172 -16.06 11.90 2.38
N TYR A 173 -14.86 12.49 2.45
CA TYR A 173 -13.91 12.16 3.52
C TYR A 173 -14.48 12.57 4.89
N ASP A 174 -14.61 11.58 5.78
CA ASP A 174 -15.00 11.75 7.17
C ASP A 174 -13.91 11.11 8.06
N PRO A 175 -13.15 11.91 8.84
CA PRO A 175 -12.07 11.38 9.68
C PRO A 175 -12.57 10.42 10.76
N GLU A 176 -13.84 10.50 11.18
CA GLU A 176 -14.38 9.62 12.22
C GLU A 176 -14.96 8.32 11.67
N TYR A 177 -15.12 8.21 10.35
CA TYR A 177 -15.71 7.04 9.74
C TYR A 177 -14.87 5.78 9.96
N PHE A 178 -15.53 4.71 10.38
CA PHE A 178 -14.94 3.38 10.42
C PHE A 178 -16.02 2.29 10.32
N SER A 179 -15.73 1.23 9.58
CA SER A 179 -16.63 0.09 9.46
C SER A 179 -15.88 -1.25 9.43
N VAL A 180 -16.06 -2.02 10.50
CA VAL A 180 -15.52 -3.39 10.63
C VAL A 180 -15.95 -4.28 9.47
N ARG A 181 -17.18 -4.10 8.97
CA ARG A 181 -17.71 -4.90 7.86
C ARG A 181 -16.92 -4.65 6.58
N GLU A 182 -16.57 -3.40 6.28
CA GLU A 182 -15.83 -3.08 5.05
C GLU A 182 -14.40 -3.58 5.11
N VAL A 183 -13.75 -3.38 6.25
CA VAL A 183 -12.41 -3.92 6.49
C VAL A 183 -12.40 -5.43 6.33
N ASN A 184 -13.39 -6.14 6.89
CA ASN A 184 -13.46 -7.59 6.76
C ASN A 184 -13.74 -8.08 5.33
N ARG A 185 -14.44 -7.30 4.49
CA ARG A 185 -14.58 -7.62 3.06
C ARG A 185 -13.23 -7.60 2.35
N ARG A 186 -12.41 -6.56 2.62
CA ARG A 186 -11.05 -6.45 2.08
C ARG A 186 -10.11 -7.56 2.58
N LEU A 187 -10.19 -7.88 3.87
CA LEU A 187 -9.39 -8.92 4.49
C LEU A 187 -9.69 -10.35 3.98
N GLU A 188 -10.87 -10.59 3.41
CA GLU A 188 -11.29 -11.91 2.92
C GLU A 188 -10.29 -12.51 1.91
N HIS A 189 -9.62 -11.66 1.13
CA HIS A 189 -8.70 -12.07 0.08
C HIS A 189 -7.23 -11.67 0.34
N ALA A 190 -6.93 -11.04 1.48
CA ALA A 190 -5.61 -10.48 1.79
C ALA A 190 -4.45 -11.50 1.74
N LEU A 191 -4.73 -12.76 2.09
CA LEU A 191 -3.72 -13.83 2.06
C LEU A 191 -3.67 -14.59 0.73
N LEU A 192 -4.68 -14.42 -0.12
CA LEU A 192 -4.81 -15.13 -1.41
C LEU A 192 -4.28 -14.30 -2.56
N ASP A 193 -4.61 -13.00 -2.54
CA ASP A 193 -4.23 -12.07 -3.58
C ASP A 193 -2.77 -11.67 -3.33
N GLY A 194 -1.89 -11.87 -4.31
CA GLY A 194 -0.52 -11.31 -4.39
C GLY A 194 -0.18 -10.96 -5.84
N ARG A 195 0.94 -10.26 -6.09
CA ARG A 195 1.45 -10.00 -7.45
C ARG A 195 1.55 -11.27 -8.28
N GLU A 196 2.08 -12.35 -7.71
CA GLU A 196 2.16 -13.66 -8.36
C GLU A 196 0.77 -14.19 -8.77
N GLN A 197 -0.22 -14.06 -7.89
CA GLN A 197 -1.59 -14.49 -8.18
C GLN A 197 -2.25 -13.61 -9.24
N SER A 198 -1.97 -12.31 -9.24
CA SER A 198 -2.43 -11.38 -10.28
C SER A 198 -1.87 -11.75 -11.65
N LEU A 199 -0.56 -11.97 -11.75
CA LEU A 199 0.11 -12.42 -12.97
C LEU A 199 -0.48 -13.74 -13.46
N LYS A 200 -0.65 -14.74 -12.57
CA LYS A 200 -1.28 -16.02 -12.92
C LYS A 200 -2.73 -15.85 -13.40
N LEU A 201 -3.49 -14.96 -12.76
CA LEU A 201 -4.90 -14.73 -13.08
C LEU A 201 -5.06 -14.07 -14.45
N PHE A 202 -4.34 -12.97 -14.71
CA PHE A 202 -4.55 -12.16 -15.90
C PHE A 202 -3.70 -12.59 -17.10
N LEU A 203 -2.47 -13.08 -16.87
CA LEU A 203 -1.59 -13.56 -17.93
C LEU A 203 -1.72 -15.07 -18.17
N GLY A 204 -2.54 -15.76 -17.37
CA GLY A 204 -2.92 -17.14 -17.63
C GLY A 204 -3.65 -17.29 -18.97
N LYS A 205 -3.62 -18.50 -19.54
CA LYS A 205 -4.15 -18.83 -20.88
C LYS A 205 -5.54 -18.26 -21.19
N ASN A 206 -6.41 -18.17 -20.19
CA ASN A 206 -7.80 -17.72 -20.35
C ASN A 206 -8.07 -16.35 -19.69
N GLY A 207 -7.11 -15.77 -18.98
CA GLY A 207 -7.35 -14.62 -18.09
C GLY A 207 -8.43 -14.88 -17.03
N LEU A 208 -8.95 -13.81 -16.44
CA LEU A 208 -10.15 -13.85 -15.61
C LEU A 208 -11.40 -14.07 -16.50
N THR A 209 -11.82 -15.33 -16.63
CA THR A 209 -12.98 -15.71 -17.44
C THR A 209 -13.99 -16.48 -16.59
N GLY A 210 -15.22 -15.97 -16.52
CA GLY A 210 -16.31 -16.59 -15.78
C GLY A 210 -17.66 -15.92 -16.05
N PRO A 211 -18.78 -16.52 -15.61
CA PRO A 211 -20.08 -15.86 -15.71
C PRO A 211 -20.08 -14.56 -14.90
N LEU A 212 -20.60 -13.50 -15.50
CA LEU A 212 -20.94 -12.26 -14.80
C LEU A 212 -22.18 -12.52 -13.94
N ARG A 213 -22.06 -12.23 -12.65
CA ARG A 213 -23.12 -12.35 -11.65
C ARG A 213 -23.48 -10.97 -11.13
N MET A 214 -24.71 -10.82 -10.65
CA MET A 214 -25.17 -9.60 -9.97
C MET A 214 -25.07 -9.83 -8.47
N GLY A 215 -24.13 -9.15 -7.82
CA GLY A 215 -24.08 -9.05 -6.37
C GLY A 215 -25.06 -7.99 -5.86
N TRP A 216 -25.14 -7.86 -4.54
CA TRP A 216 -25.99 -6.86 -3.90
C TRP A 216 -25.46 -5.42 -4.10
N SER A 217 -24.13 -5.23 -4.04
CA SER A 217 -23.48 -3.93 -4.19
C SER A 217 -22.95 -3.66 -5.60
N GLU A 218 -22.41 -4.70 -6.24
CA GLU A 218 -21.77 -4.59 -7.56
C GLU A 218 -21.84 -5.94 -8.29
N PRO A 219 -21.75 -5.95 -9.63
CA PRO A 219 -21.57 -7.18 -10.36
C PRO A 219 -20.15 -7.73 -10.18
N TYR A 220 -20.00 -9.04 -10.35
CA TYR A 220 -18.72 -9.73 -10.17
C TYR A 220 -18.57 -10.88 -11.15
N VAL A 221 -17.32 -11.27 -11.42
CA VAL A 221 -17.00 -12.45 -12.21
C VAL A 221 -16.81 -13.64 -11.27
N GLU A 222 -17.49 -14.75 -11.52
CA GLU A 222 -17.33 -15.98 -10.73
C GLU A 222 -16.35 -16.92 -11.44
N MET A 223 -15.24 -17.28 -10.80
CA MET A 223 -14.27 -18.22 -11.37
C MET A 223 -13.66 -19.11 -10.29
N GLY A 224 -13.70 -20.43 -10.49
CA GLY A 224 -13.10 -21.39 -9.54
C GLY A 224 -13.72 -21.36 -8.14
N GLY A 225 -15.02 -21.02 -8.03
CA GLY A 225 -15.71 -20.87 -6.75
C GLY A 225 -15.37 -19.57 -5.99
N GLN A 226 -14.66 -18.64 -6.62
CA GLN A 226 -14.32 -17.34 -6.08
C GLN A 226 -15.10 -16.23 -6.80
N ALA A 227 -15.47 -15.19 -6.07
CA ALA A 227 -16.04 -13.96 -6.62
C ALA A 227 -14.92 -12.93 -6.83
N TYR A 228 -14.87 -12.36 -8.03
CA TYR A 228 -13.99 -11.26 -8.41
C TYR A 228 -14.85 -10.04 -8.70
N SER A 229 -15.05 -9.22 -7.67
CA SER A 229 -15.77 -7.95 -7.80
C SER A 229 -14.91 -6.90 -8.51
N TRP A 230 -15.47 -5.75 -8.90
CA TRP A 230 -14.67 -4.72 -9.57
C TRP A 230 -13.63 -4.11 -8.64
N GLU A 231 -13.96 -3.93 -7.36
CA GLU A 231 -12.99 -3.53 -6.33
C GLU A 231 -11.79 -4.49 -6.30
N ARG A 232 -12.05 -5.81 -6.20
CA ARG A 232 -10.98 -6.83 -6.17
C ARG A 232 -10.20 -6.88 -7.48
N ILE A 233 -10.87 -6.78 -8.63
CA ILE A 233 -10.22 -6.78 -9.95
C ILE A 233 -9.31 -5.57 -10.10
N GLY A 234 -9.79 -4.37 -9.75
CA GLY A 234 -9.01 -3.14 -9.80
C GLY A 234 -7.74 -3.26 -8.95
N LYS A 235 -7.88 -3.80 -7.73
CA LYS A 235 -6.74 -4.08 -6.87
C LYS A 235 -5.74 -5.08 -7.48
N LEU A 236 -6.21 -6.21 -7.98
CA LEU A 236 -5.32 -7.19 -8.60
C LEU A 236 -4.60 -6.58 -9.82
N LEU A 237 -5.28 -5.73 -10.60
CA LEU A 237 -4.69 -5.02 -11.72
C LEU A 237 -3.60 -4.03 -11.28
N SER A 238 -3.75 -3.38 -10.12
CA SER A 238 -2.74 -2.45 -9.57
C SER A 238 -1.38 -3.11 -9.29
N TRP A 239 -1.32 -4.44 -9.21
CA TRP A 239 -0.08 -5.19 -9.04
C TRP A 239 0.59 -5.62 -10.35
N LEU A 240 -0.01 -5.31 -11.49
CA LEU A 240 0.63 -5.44 -12.79
C LEU A 240 1.44 -4.17 -13.07
N ASP A 241 2.59 -4.33 -13.73
CA ASP A 241 3.41 -3.18 -14.14
C ASP A 241 2.75 -2.41 -15.29
N GLU A 242 3.31 -1.27 -15.67
CA GLU A 242 2.88 -0.58 -16.89
C GLU A 242 3.18 -1.39 -18.16
N GLY A 243 2.42 -1.13 -19.23
CA GLY A 243 2.67 -1.72 -20.56
C GLY A 243 1.90 -3.01 -20.88
N TYR A 244 1.13 -3.57 -19.94
CA TYR A 244 0.22 -4.67 -20.23
C TYR A 244 -1.03 -4.21 -21.00
N GLY A 245 -1.35 -4.90 -22.10
CA GLY A 245 -2.59 -4.68 -22.84
C GLY A 245 -3.77 -5.43 -22.21
N ILE A 246 -4.83 -4.72 -21.81
CA ILE A 246 -6.04 -5.31 -21.23
C ILE A 246 -7.13 -5.44 -22.30
N THR A 247 -7.72 -6.62 -22.43
CA THR A 247 -8.90 -6.84 -23.30
C THR A 247 -10.05 -7.42 -22.48
N ILE A 248 -11.14 -6.66 -22.32
CA ILE A 248 -12.37 -7.13 -21.67
C ILE A 248 -13.36 -7.55 -22.75
N LYS A 249 -13.82 -8.82 -22.71
CA LYS A 249 -14.82 -9.36 -23.64
C LYS A 249 -16.04 -9.87 -22.89
N ALA A 250 -17.21 -9.31 -23.19
CA ALA A 250 -18.50 -9.86 -22.75
C ALA A 250 -19.16 -10.62 -23.91
N THR A 251 -19.65 -11.83 -23.63
CA THR A 251 -20.36 -12.67 -24.61
C THR A 251 -21.72 -13.09 -24.05
N LYS A 252 -22.71 -13.31 -24.92
CA LYS A 252 -24.01 -13.84 -24.48
C LYS A 252 -23.82 -15.26 -23.92
N PRO A 253 -24.54 -15.63 -22.83
CA PRO A 253 -24.54 -17.01 -22.35
C PRO A 253 -24.94 -17.94 -23.50
N GLN A 254 -24.20 -19.03 -23.71
CA GLN A 254 -24.63 -20.05 -24.66
C GLN A 254 -25.88 -20.75 -24.09
N THR A 255 -27.06 -20.27 -24.47
CA THR A 255 -28.29 -21.05 -24.33
C THR A 255 -28.13 -22.30 -25.18
N ARG A 256 -28.16 -23.49 -24.57
CA ARG A 256 -28.30 -24.74 -25.32
C ARG A 256 -29.64 -24.72 -26.05
N ALA A 257 -29.65 -24.18 -27.26
CA ALA A 257 -30.70 -24.39 -28.23
C ALA A 257 -30.27 -25.56 -29.13
N ASN A 258 -31.00 -26.67 -29.03
CA ASN A 258 -31.01 -27.72 -30.03
C ASN A 258 -31.34 -27.10 -31.40
N GLY A 259 -30.62 -27.52 -32.44
CA GLY A 259 -31.07 -27.38 -33.82
C GLY A 259 -30.08 -26.71 -34.77
N GLN A 260 -29.58 -27.51 -35.70
CA GLN A 260 -28.79 -27.12 -36.87
C GLN A 260 -29.42 -25.97 -37.66
N ARG A 261 -28.60 -25.04 -38.17
CA ARG A 261 -28.41 -24.83 -39.63
C ARG A 261 -27.35 -23.79 -39.96
N SER A 262 -26.87 -23.93 -41.19
CA SER A 262 -25.63 -23.49 -41.81
C SER A 262 -25.64 -22.09 -42.46
N GLN A 263 -24.42 -21.57 -42.64
CA GLN A 263 -23.92 -20.68 -43.71
C GLN A 263 -24.42 -19.22 -43.79
N LYS A 264 -23.48 -18.25 -43.74
CA LYS A 264 -22.89 -17.63 -44.95
C LYS A 264 -21.79 -16.61 -44.60
N ASN A 265 -20.81 -16.53 -45.51
CA ASN A 265 -19.73 -15.56 -45.59
C ASN A 265 -20.22 -14.11 -45.71
N SER A 266 -19.45 -13.17 -45.16
CA SER A 266 -19.00 -12.00 -45.94
C SER A 266 -17.69 -11.46 -45.36
N ARG A 267 -16.80 -11.13 -46.31
CA ARG A 267 -15.53 -10.44 -46.12
C ARG A 267 -15.77 -9.04 -45.56
N ASP A 268 -14.85 -8.55 -44.75
CA ASP A 268 -14.27 -7.21 -44.95
C ASP A 268 -12.87 -7.17 -44.35
N GLN A 269 -11.89 -6.89 -45.21
CA GLN A 269 -10.53 -6.55 -44.85
C GLN A 269 -10.45 -5.03 -44.77
N ALA A 270 -10.08 -4.50 -43.60
CA ALA A 270 -9.54 -3.16 -43.49
C ALA A 270 -8.07 -3.27 -43.09
N LYS A 271 -7.19 -2.94 -44.03
CA LYS A 271 -5.78 -2.65 -43.79
C LYS A 271 -5.66 -1.22 -43.27
N VAL A 272 -5.03 -1.05 -42.11
CA VAL A 272 -4.31 0.15 -41.68
C VAL A 272 -3.09 -0.41 -40.95
N GLY A 273 -1.88 -0.38 -41.51
CA GLY A 273 -1.08 0.82 -41.70
C GLY A 273 0.00 0.81 -40.61
N GLN A 274 1.01 -0.04 -40.76
CA GLN A 274 2.21 -0.03 -39.91
C GLN A 274 3.04 1.21 -40.27
N ASN A 275 3.21 2.12 -39.32
CA ASN A 275 4.35 3.03 -39.29
C ASN A 275 5.05 2.83 -37.95
N ALA A 276 6.08 2.00 -37.96
CA ALA A 276 7.13 2.03 -36.95
C ALA A 276 7.93 3.32 -37.18
N ARG A 277 7.89 4.24 -36.21
CA ARG A 277 8.95 5.21 -36.03
C ARG A 277 9.88 4.64 -34.98
N GLU A 278 11.09 4.29 -35.42
CA GLU A 278 12.24 4.18 -34.52
C GLU A 278 12.49 5.58 -33.95
N GLU A 279 12.16 5.78 -32.68
CA GLU A 279 12.74 6.87 -31.91
C GLU A 279 14.11 6.42 -31.45
N THR A 280 15.12 6.99 -32.10
CA THR A 280 16.51 6.94 -31.64
C THR A 280 16.58 7.66 -30.30
N SER A 281 16.70 6.88 -29.22
CA SER A 281 17.05 7.37 -27.90
C SER A 281 18.50 7.84 -27.92
N ASP A 282 18.71 9.12 -28.21
CA ASP A 282 20.01 9.76 -28.02
C ASP A 282 19.79 11.11 -27.32
N GLU A 283 19.31 11.04 -26.08
CA GLU A 283 19.45 12.12 -25.13
C GLU A 283 20.20 11.60 -23.90
N LYS A 284 21.51 11.84 -23.92
CA LYS A 284 22.38 11.76 -22.75
C LYS A 284 21.81 12.66 -21.66
N THR A 285 20.98 12.10 -20.80
CA THR A 285 20.57 12.73 -19.55
C THR A 285 21.84 12.94 -18.74
N LYS A 286 22.36 14.17 -18.70
CA LYS A 286 23.34 14.57 -17.69
C LYS A 286 22.75 14.14 -16.35
N ARG A 287 23.40 13.20 -15.66
CA ARG A 287 23.07 12.87 -14.27
C ARG A 287 23.16 14.17 -13.48
N ARG A 288 22.00 14.80 -13.19
CA ARG A 288 21.93 15.96 -12.30
C ARG A 288 22.40 15.51 -10.93
N ASP A 289 23.14 16.39 -10.27
CA ASP A 289 23.57 16.15 -8.90
C ASP A 289 22.33 15.96 -8.00
N PRO A 290 22.32 15.00 -7.05
CA PRO A 290 21.18 14.78 -6.17
C PRO A 290 20.79 16.04 -5.39
N MET A 291 21.77 16.87 -5.00
CA MET A 291 21.51 18.12 -4.28
C MET A 291 20.85 19.15 -5.19
N ASP A 292 21.21 19.21 -6.47
CA ASP A 292 20.54 20.11 -7.43
C ASP A 292 19.07 19.73 -7.61
N LEU A 293 18.75 18.43 -7.61
CA LEU A 293 17.37 17.94 -7.65
C LEU A 293 16.61 18.28 -6.37
N TRP A 294 17.23 18.10 -5.20
CA TRP A 294 16.63 18.53 -3.94
C TRP A 294 16.30 20.03 -3.94
N LEU A 295 17.20 20.84 -4.52
CA LEU A 295 17.05 22.29 -4.55
C LEU A 295 15.92 22.79 -5.47
N THR A 296 15.34 21.95 -6.33
CA THR A 296 14.17 22.34 -7.14
C THR A 296 12.86 22.36 -6.35
N ILE A 297 12.78 21.62 -5.24
CA ILE A 297 11.61 21.59 -4.37
C ILE A 297 11.49 22.94 -3.65
N PRO A 298 10.33 23.59 -3.62
CA PRO A 298 10.12 24.85 -2.89
C PRO A 298 10.61 24.79 -1.44
N GLU A 299 11.17 25.90 -0.93
CA GLU A 299 11.83 25.94 0.37
C GLU A 299 10.87 25.57 1.52
N ASP A 300 9.64 26.08 1.49
CA ASP A 300 8.58 25.75 2.43
C ASP A 300 8.27 24.25 2.47
N LYS A 301 8.25 23.59 1.30
CA LYS A 301 8.05 22.14 1.21
C LYS A 301 9.25 21.36 1.74
N ARG A 302 10.47 21.80 1.42
CA ARG A 302 11.69 21.18 1.99
C ARG A 302 11.72 21.28 3.50
N GLU A 303 11.32 22.42 4.05
CA GLU A 303 11.22 22.64 5.49
C GLU A 303 10.23 21.67 6.16
N LEU A 304 9.08 21.43 5.52
CA LEU A 304 8.11 20.42 5.98
C LEU A 304 8.67 19.00 5.92
N LEU A 305 9.33 18.63 4.82
CA LEU A 305 9.96 17.32 4.66
C LEU A 305 11.04 17.09 5.73
N LEU A 306 11.91 18.08 5.96
CA LEU A 306 12.96 18.00 6.99
C LEU A 306 12.40 17.96 8.41
N ALA A 307 11.24 18.59 8.66
CA ALA A 307 10.59 18.62 9.97
C ALA A 307 9.74 17.37 10.26
N ASN A 308 9.57 16.47 9.29
CA ASN A 308 8.67 15.31 9.39
C ASN A 308 9.44 13.97 9.42
N CYS A 309 10.64 13.91 9.98
CA CYS A 309 11.42 12.66 10.03
C CYS A 309 11.11 11.90 11.31
N PHE A 310 10.79 10.60 11.23
CA PHE A 310 10.72 9.80 12.43
C PHE A 310 12.12 9.45 12.96
N CYS A 311 12.31 9.52 14.28
CA CYS A 311 13.53 9.06 14.93
C CYS A 311 13.27 7.82 15.78
N HIS A 312 13.89 6.71 15.38
CA HIS A 312 13.78 5.43 16.09
C HIS A 312 14.28 5.46 17.54
N ARG A 313 15.20 6.38 17.90
CA ARG A 313 15.70 6.55 19.28
C ARG A 313 14.79 7.41 20.13
N CYS A 314 14.26 8.50 19.56
CA CYS A 314 13.36 9.40 20.26
C CYS A 314 11.91 8.89 20.30
N HIS A 315 11.59 7.94 19.42
CA HIS A 315 10.25 7.40 19.19
C HIS A 315 9.21 8.49 18.90
N LYS A 316 9.58 9.51 18.13
CA LYS A 316 8.67 10.59 17.69
C LYS A 316 9.15 11.22 16.39
N ILE A 317 8.27 12.00 15.77
CA ILE A 317 8.63 12.89 14.65
C ILE A 317 9.57 13.98 15.17
N VAL A 318 10.65 14.21 14.44
CA VAL A 318 11.73 15.15 14.72
C VAL A 318 12.12 15.89 13.45
N ARG A 319 12.93 16.94 13.62
CA ARG A 319 13.62 17.57 12.51
C ARG A 319 14.94 16.87 12.20
N MET A 320 15.20 16.64 10.92
CA MET A 320 16.50 16.20 10.40
C MET A 320 17.43 17.40 10.19
N VAL A 321 18.69 17.25 10.62
CA VAL A 321 19.78 18.21 10.47
C VAL A 321 21.02 17.49 9.94
N GLU A 322 22.02 18.24 9.45
CA GLU A 322 23.30 17.66 8.96
C GLU A 322 23.11 16.48 7.99
N TYR A 323 22.28 16.67 6.96
CA TYR A 323 21.90 15.60 6.05
C TYR A 323 22.68 15.61 4.73
N THR A 324 22.73 14.44 4.10
CA THR A 324 23.20 14.22 2.73
C THR A 324 22.03 13.83 1.85
N VAL A 325 22.14 14.09 0.55
CA VAL A 325 21.13 13.72 -0.45
C VAL A 325 21.75 12.71 -1.40
N GLN A 326 21.07 11.58 -1.56
CA GLN A 326 21.45 10.52 -2.47
C GLN A 326 20.34 10.33 -3.49
N LYS A 327 20.72 10.03 -4.73
CA LYS A 327 19.75 9.73 -5.78
C LYS A 327 19.43 8.25 -5.75
N ASP A 328 18.15 7.95 -5.71
CA ASP A 328 17.59 6.61 -5.84
C ASP A 328 16.92 6.43 -7.23
N ALA A 329 16.54 5.19 -7.56
CA ALA A 329 15.78 4.89 -8.77
C ALA A 329 14.40 5.59 -8.80
N PHE A 330 13.79 5.80 -7.63
CA PHE A 330 12.42 6.32 -7.51
C PHE A 330 12.33 7.73 -6.92
N GLY A 331 13.46 8.35 -6.56
CA GLY A 331 13.45 9.66 -5.90
C GLY A 331 14.79 10.05 -5.27
N LEU A 332 14.73 10.78 -4.16
CA LEU A 332 15.88 11.19 -3.36
C LEU A 332 15.81 10.57 -1.97
N GLY A 333 16.87 9.88 -1.57
CA GLY A 333 17.10 9.48 -0.19
C GLY A 333 17.84 10.57 0.57
N LEU A 334 17.27 11.08 1.65
CA LEU A 334 17.93 11.97 2.58
C LEU A 334 18.34 11.18 3.81
N LEU A 335 19.62 11.27 4.18
CA LEU A 335 20.16 10.64 5.38
C LEU A 335 20.88 11.70 6.22
N GLY A 336 20.46 11.88 7.47
CA GLY A 336 20.98 12.91 8.36
C GLY A 336 20.87 12.55 9.83
N LYS A 337 20.87 13.56 10.69
CA LYS A 337 20.82 13.42 12.15
C LYS A 337 19.54 13.98 12.74
N CYS A 338 19.04 13.33 13.77
CA CYS A 338 17.97 13.81 14.63
C CYS A 338 18.43 15.07 15.37
N SER A 339 17.67 16.15 15.25
CA SER A 339 17.88 17.40 15.99
C SER A 339 17.89 17.24 17.51
N ASP A 340 17.15 16.26 18.05
CA ASP A 340 17.00 16.07 19.50
C ASP A 340 18.08 15.16 20.11
N CYS A 341 18.42 14.04 19.46
CA CYS A 341 19.33 13.03 20.03
C CYS A 341 20.62 12.81 19.24
N GLY A 342 20.77 13.44 18.07
CA GLY A 342 21.92 13.24 17.17
C GLY A 342 21.99 11.85 16.50
N GLY A 343 21.02 10.96 16.75
CA GLY A 343 20.91 9.66 16.07
C GLY A 343 20.59 9.79 14.58
N VAL A 344 20.86 8.75 13.80
CA VAL A 344 20.60 8.74 12.36
C VAL A 344 19.09 8.76 12.09
N VAL A 345 18.67 9.57 11.13
CA VAL A 345 17.30 9.61 10.60
C VAL A 345 17.37 9.65 9.07
N GLY A 346 16.37 9.04 8.45
CA GLY A 346 16.23 8.99 7.01
C GLY A 346 14.89 9.54 6.56
N ARG A 347 14.80 9.95 5.30
CA ARG A 347 13.54 10.27 4.63
C ARG A 347 13.69 10.04 3.14
N PHE A 348 12.67 9.47 2.53
CA PHE A 348 12.56 9.39 1.09
C PHE A 348 11.77 10.57 0.53
N VAL A 349 12.12 11.05 -0.66
CA VAL A 349 11.41 12.12 -1.34
C VAL A 349 11.18 11.69 -2.78
N GLU A 350 9.93 11.36 -3.06
CA GLU A 350 9.46 11.06 -4.41
C GLU A 350 9.51 12.34 -5.27
N LEU A 351 10.08 12.25 -6.47
CA LEU A 351 10.34 13.39 -7.36
C LEU A 351 9.41 13.43 -8.58
#